data_AF-A0ABC8ESY9-F1
#
_entry.id   AF-A0ABC8ESY9-F1
#
_cell.length_a   1.000
_cell.length_b   1.000
_cell.length_c   1.000
_cell.angle_alpha   90.00
_cell.angle_beta   90.00
_cell.angle_gamma   90.00
#
_symmetry.space_group_name_H-M   'P 1'
#
loop_
_entity.id
_entity.type
_entity.pdbx_description
1 polymer ?
#
loop_
_entity_poly.entity_id
_entity_poly.type
_entity_poly.pdbx_seq_one_letter_code
_entity_poly.pdbx_strand_id
1 'polypeptide(L)'
;MRTLSNWLIRGLSICHFAWGTILLLLAAWIIISAFHVLSYMSSGAFPTRLLTAMILALSHAAPFGLLGLWMVSLGRRTWKGHVRLRKALIVTHGLLLPPGLLAVILGFYGMRAAERSASQGGGLLSPYAVVPLLIGVPLVLLALLAIASALTIVPKQGTSP
;
A
#
# COMPACT_ATOMS: atom_id res chain seq x y z
N MET A 1 -6.08 5.03 31.29
CA MET A 1 -5.11 5.28 30.19
C MET A 1 -4.48 4.01 29.61
N ARG A 2 -4.03 3.03 30.42
CA ARG A 2 -3.41 1.77 29.90
C ARG A 2 -4.32 0.95 28.97
N THR A 3 -5.62 0.91 29.24
CA THR A 3 -6.60 0.17 28.43
C THR A 3 -6.77 0.75 27.01
N LEU A 4 -6.94 2.08 26.89
CA LEU A 4 -7.07 2.77 25.61
C LEU A 4 -5.82 2.59 24.73
N SER A 5 -4.62 2.72 25.32
CA SER A 5 -3.35 2.48 24.63
C SER A 5 -3.28 1.07 24.03
N ASN A 6 -3.68 0.05 24.79
CA ASN A 6 -3.69 -1.34 24.31
C ASN A 6 -4.63 -1.54 23.12
N TRP A 7 -5.82 -0.92 23.14
CA TRP A 7 -6.75 -0.99 22.02
C TRP A 7 -6.21 -0.32 20.76
N LEU A 8 -5.55 0.83 20.89
CA LEU A 8 -4.94 1.54 19.77
C LEU A 8 -3.79 0.73 19.14
N ILE A 9 -2.93 0.09 19.95
CA ILE A 9 -1.86 -0.78 19.46
C ILE A 9 -2.44 -1.99 18.71
N ARG A 10 -3.47 -2.63 19.26
CA ARG A 10 -4.14 -3.77 18.62
C ARG A 10 -4.81 -3.38 17.31
N GLY A 11 -5.57 -2.28 17.31
CA GLY A 11 -6.21 -1.74 16.11
C GLY A 11 -5.19 -1.42 15.03
N LEU A 12 -4.11 -0.73 15.39
CA LEU A 12 -3.01 -0.42 14.46
C LEU A 12 -2.38 -1.69 13.89
N SER A 13 -2.12 -2.71 14.72
CA SER A 13 -1.60 -4.00 14.27
C SER A 13 -2.53 -4.69 13.27
N ILE A 14 -3.84 -4.71 13.55
CA ILE A 14 -4.86 -5.25 12.64
C ILE A 14 -4.86 -4.51 11.31
N CYS A 15 -4.79 -3.17 11.32
CA CYS A 15 -4.72 -2.38 10.09
C CYS A 15 -3.48 -2.73 9.25
N HIS A 16 -2.31 -2.93 9.88
CA HIS A 16 -1.10 -3.36 9.17
C HIS A 16 -1.24 -4.76 8.57
N PHE A 17 -1.85 -5.71 9.29
CA PHE A 17 -2.13 -7.04 8.76
C PHE A 17 -3.11 -6.99 7.59
N ALA A 18 -4.24 -6.29 7.73
CA ALA A 18 -5.23 -6.15 6.68
C ALA A 18 -4.63 -5.54 5.42
N TRP A 19 -3.91 -4.42 5.56
CA TRP A 19 -3.25 -3.76 4.43
C TRP A 19 -2.15 -4.63 3.81
N GLY A 20 -1.35 -5.30 4.64
CA GLY A 20 -0.33 -6.24 4.18
C GLY A 20 -0.92 -7.39 3.37
N THR A 21 -2.03 -7.97 3.82
CA THR A 21 -2.74 -9.03 3.09
C THR A 21 -3.30 -8.53 1.76
N ILE A 22 -3.90 -7.34 1.71
CA ILE A 22 -4.39 -6.75 0.46
C ILE A 22 -3.25 -6.59 -0.55
N LEU A 23 -2.09 -6.07 -0.11
CA LEU A 23 -0.92 -5.90 -0.98
C LEU A 23 -0.37 -7.24 -1.49
N LEU A 24 -0.35 -8.28 -0.66
CA LEU A 24 0.08 -9.62 -1.05
C LEU A 24 -0.88 -10.26 -2.06
N LEU A 25 -2.20 -10.11 -1.86
CA LEU A 25 -3.21 -10.58 -2.80
C LEU A 25 -3.11 -9.85 -4.14
N LEU A 26 -2.87 -8.53 -4.12
CA LEU A 26 -2.64 -7.74 -5.33
C LEU A 26 -1.37 -8.19 -6.06
N ALA A 27 -0.27 -8.44 -5.33
CA ALA A 27 0.95 -8.98 -5.92
C ALA A 27 0.72 -10.35 -6.58
N ALA A 28 0.01 -11.25 -5.91
CA ALA A 28 -0.35 -12.55 -6.45
C ALA A 28 -1.25 -12.42 -7.70
N TRP A 29 -2.23 -11.53 -7.67
CA TRP A 29 -3.11 -11.24 -8.81
C TRP A 29 -2.32 -10.73 -10.03
N ILE A 30 -1.37 -9.82 -9.83
CA ILE A 30 -0.49 -9.30 -10.89
C ILE A 30 0.35 -10.42 -11.50
N ILE A 31 0.92 -11.30 -10.68
CA ILE A 31 1.69 -12.45 -11.14
C ILE A 31 0.82 -13.34 -12.04
N ILE A 32 -0.36 -13.73 -11.57
CA ILE A 32 -1.31 -14.57 -12.33
C ILE A 32 -1.70 -13.88 -13.65
N SER A 33 -2.02 -12.58 -13.60
CA SER A 33 -2.41 -11.80 -14.77
C SER A 33 -1.30 -11.71 -15.82
N ALA A 34 -0.05 -11.51 -15.39
CA ALA A 34 1.10 -11.47 -16.28
C ALA A 34 1.34 -12.82 -17.00
N PHE A 35 1.12 -13.94 -16.31
CA PHE A 35 1.17 -15.26 -16.93
C PHE A 35 -0.01 -15.52 -17.88
N HIS A 36 -1.20 -14.98 -17.62
CA HIS A 36 -2.31 -15.04 -18.58
C HIS A 36 -2.02 -14.29 -19.88
N VAL A 37 -1.29 -13.17 -19.83
CA VAL A 37 -0.90 -12.42 -21.04
C VAL A 37 -0.01 -13.27 -21.96
N LEU A 38 0.74 -14.24 -21.42
CA LEU A 38 1.60 -15.14 -22.18
C LEU A 38 0.85 -15.88 -23.31
N SER A 39 -0.39 -16.28 -23.05
CA SER A 39 -1.25 -16.98 -24.02
C SER A 39 -1.67 -16.10 -25.20
N TYR A 40 -1.62 -14.78 -25.05
CA TYR A 40 -2.02 -13.81 -26.08
C TYR A 40 -0.84 -13.21 -26.86
N MET A 41 0.41 -13.54 -26.48
CA MET A 41 1.60 -13.08 -27.20
C MET A 41 1.75 -13.82 -28.52
N SER A 42 1.46 -13.12 -29.62
CA SER A 42 1.47 -13.64 -30.99
C SER A 42 2.87 -13.74 -31.63
N SER A 43 3.89 -13.14 -31.02
CA SER A 43 5.26 -13.11 -31.57
C SER A 43 6.31 -13.57 -30.55
N GLY A 44 7.39 -14.18 -31.07
CA GLY A 44 8.54 -14.63 -30.28
C GLY A 44 8.54 -16.12 -29.92
N ALA A 45 9.74 -16.65 -29.67
CA ALA A 45 9.91 -18.02 -29.17
C ALA A 45 9.31 -18.16 -27.75
N PHE A 46 8.95 -19.38 -27.35
CA PHE A 46 8.40 -19.62 -26.01
C PHE A 46 9.33 -19.11 -24.87
N PRO A 47 10.66 -19.33 -24.88
CA PRO A 47 11.54 -18.86 -23.82
C PRO A 47 11.58 -17.33 -23.69
N THR A 48 11.54 -16.61 -24.81
CA THR A 48 11.57 -15.14 -24.79
C THR A 48 10.27 -14.58 -24.24
N ARG A 49 9.12 -15.13 -24.67
CA ARG A 49 7.80 -14.76 -24.13
C ARG A 49 7.70 -15.02 -22.62
N LEU A 50 8.17 -16.18 -22.17
CA LEU A 50 8.19 -16.53 -20.74
C LEU A 50 9.06 -15.56 -19.94
N LEU A 51 10.28 -15.27 -20.41
CA LEU A 51 11.17 -14.33 -19.76
C LEU A 51 10.55 -12.93 -19.66
N THR A 52 9.94 -12.44 -20.74
CA THR A 52 9.23 -11.15 -20.75
C THR A 52 8.09 -11.13 -19.74
N ALA A 53 7.26 -12.18 -19.68
CA ALA A 53 6.18 -12.28 -18.71
C ALA A 53 6.71 -12.31 -17.26
N MET A 54 7.80 -13.02 -17.00
CA MET A 54 8.44 -13.06 -15.67
C MET A 54 8.99 -11.69 -15.24
N ILE A 55 9.68 -10.98 -16.14
CA ILE A 55 10.21 -9.63 -15.86
C ILE A 55 9.05 -8.67 -15.58
N LEU A 56 7.97 -8.73 -16.38
CA LEU A 56 6.79 -7.91 -16.20
C LEU A 56 6.11 -8.21 -14.86
N ALA A 57 5.88 -9.50 -14.55
CA ALA A 57 5.31 -9.95 -13.29
C ALA A 57 6.15 -9.46 -12.10
N LEU A 58 7.47 -9.66 -12.14
CA LEU A 58 8.36 -9.30 -11.05
C LEU A 58 8.44 -7.79 -10.84
N SER A 59 8.60 -7.01 -11.92
CA SER A 59 8.70 -5.54 -11.84
C SER A 59 7.45 -4.89 -11.24
N HIS A 60 6.28 -5.44 -11.51
CA HIS A 60 5.02 -4.90 -11.00
C HIS A 60 4.64 -5.50 -9.65
N ALA A 61 4.82 -6.81 -9.43
CA ALA A 61 4.39 -7.48 -8.21
C ALA A 61 5.37 -7.31 -7.04
N ALA A 62 6.69 -7.22 -7.31
CA ALA A 62 7.69 -7.18 -6.24
C ALA A 62 7.52 -5.97 -5.29
N PRO A 63 7.27 -4.73 -5.76
CA PRO A 63 7.03 -3.61 -4.86
C PRO A 63 5.87 -3.86 -3.90
N PHE A 64 4.75 -4.40 -4.40
CA PHE A 64 3.58 -4.72 -3.57
C PHE A 64 3.85 -5.89 -2.64
N GLY A 65 4.51 -6.94 -3.12
CA GLY A 65 4.85 -8.13 -2.34
C GLY A 65 5.79 -7.79 -1.17
N LEU A 66 6.87 -7.06 -1.45
CA LEU A 66 7.84 -6.64 -0.43
C LEU A 66 7.20 -5.69 0.59
N LEU A 67 6.41 -4.71 0.13
CA LEU A 67 5.69 -3.82 1.03
C LEU A 67 4.66 -4.57 1.87
N GLY A 68 3.94 -5.53 1.28
CA GLY A 68 2.97 -6.37 1.96
C GLY A 68 3.60 -7.22 3.07
N LEU A 69 4.71 -7.92 2.76
CA LEU A 69 5.48 -8.67 3.75
C LEU A 69 6.01 -7.76 4.87
N TRP A 70 6.48 -6.56 4.51
CA TRP A 70 6.93 -5.58 5.50
C TRP A 70 5.79 -5.11 6.41
N MET A 71 4.60 -4.85 5.86
CA MET A 71 3.42 -4.45 6.63
C MET A 71 2.97 -5.56 7.59
N VAL A 72 2.94 -6.82 7.16
CA VAL A 72 2.66 -7.97 8.03
C VAL A 72 3.70 -8.08 9.15
N SER A 73 4.99 -7.91 8.82
CA SER A 73 6.08 -7.90 9.79
C SER A 73 5.94 -6.77 10.80
N LEU A 74 5.58 -5.57 10.36
CA LEU A 74 5.27 -4.43 11.22
C LEU A 74 4.05 -4.70 12.11
N GLY A 75 2.97 -5.27 11.58
CA GLY A 75 1.79 -5.67 12.35
C GLY A 75 2.18 -6.60 13.50
N ARG A 76 3.00 -7.62 13.22
CA ARG A 76 3.52 -8.55 14.23
C ARG A 76 4.41 -7.86 15.27
N ARG A 77 5.28 -6.93 14.85
CA ARG A 77 6.15 -6.16 15.76
C ARG A 77 5.35 -5.20 16.64
N THR A 78 4.29 -4.60 16.11
CA THR A 78 3.34 -3.75 16.83
C THR A 78 2.62 -4.54 17.90
N TRP A 79 2.13 -5.74 17.55
CA TRP A 79 1.46 -6.63 18.49
C TRP A 79 2.37 -7.06 19.66
N LYS A 80 3.64 -7.33 19.39
CA LYS A 80 4.63 -7.77 20.39
C LYS A 80 5.28 -6.62 21.17
N GLY A 81 5.02 -5.35 20.84
CA GLY A 81 5.64 -4.21 21.53
C GLY A 81 7.17 -4.11 21.36
N HIS A 82 7.69 -4.38 20.16
CA HIS A 82 9.14 -4.45 19.92
C HIS A 82 9.90 -3.12 20.22
N VAL A 83 11.11 -3.19 20.79
CA VAL A 83 11.91 -2.01 21.23
C VAL A 83 12.18 -1.00 20.11
N ARG A 84 12.34 -1.48 18.86
CA ARG A 84 12.56 -0.65 17.64
C ARG A 84 11.30 -0.21 16.91
N LEU A 85 10.11 -0.44 17.48
CA LEU A 85 8.84 -0.17 16.82
C LEU A 85 8.64 1.30 16.46
N ARG A 86 8.95 2.23 17.38
CA ARG A 86 8.74 3.66 17.17
C ARG A 86 9.45 4.17 15.92
N LYS A 87 10.75 3.88 15.80
CA LYS A 87 11.57 4.27 14.64
C LYS A 87 11.05 3.62 13.36
N ALA A 88 10.69 2.33 13.42
CA ALA A 88 10.19 1.60 12.27
C ALA A 88 8.86 2.19 11.74
N LEU A 89 7.92 2.53 12.62
CA LEU A 89 6.66 3.17 12.25
C LEU A 89 6.88 4.55 11.63
N ILE A 90 7.68 5.41 12.26
CA ILE A 90 7.95 6.77 11.77
C ILE A 90 8.63 6.73 10.41
N VAL A 91 9.66 5.91 10.24
CA VAL A 91 10.40 5.82 8.97
C VAL A 91 9.52 5.24 7.87
N THR A 92 8.84 4.13 8.14
CA THR A 92 8.00 3.46 7.12
C THR A 92 6.88 4.38 6.65
N HIS A 93 6.12 4.95 7.59
CA HIS A 93 4.97 5.77 7.25
C HIS A 93 5.35 7.18 6.82
N GLY A 94 6.47 7.71 7.31
CA GLY A 94 7.06 8.94 6.79
C GLY A 94 7.49 8.82 5.33
N LEU A 95 8.01 7.66 4.91
CA LEU A 95 8.35 7.40 3.51
C LEU A 95 7.11 7.15 2.63
N LEU A 96 6.05 6.55 3.17
CA LEU A 96 4.81 6.28 2.43
C LEU A 96 3.87 7.49 2.33
N LEU A 97 4.01 8.47 3.22
CA LEU A 97 3.14 9.64 3.26
C LEU A 97 3.24 10.49 1.99
N PRO A 98 4.43 10.88 1.47
CA PRO A 98 4.54 11.63 0.22
C PRO A 98 3.88 10.95 -0.99
N PRO A 99 4.14 9.67 -1.33
CA PRO A 99 3.46 9.03 -2.46
C PRO A 99 1.96 8.85 -2.21
N GLY A 100 1.52 8.64 -0.95
CA GLY A 100 0.10 8.63 -0.61
C GLY A 100 -0.59 9.97 -0.87
N LEU A 101 0.02 11.07 -0.44
CA LEU A 101 -0.48 12.42 -0.71
C LEU A 101 -0.51 12.71 -2.21
N LEU A 102 0.54 12.33 -2.93
CA LEU A 102 0.59 12.48 -4.38
C LEU A 102 -0.56 11.70 -5.06
N ALA A 103 -0.83 10.47 -4.65
CA ALA A 103 -1.95 9.67 -5.17
C ALA A 103 -3.31 10.34 -4.91
N VAL A 104 -3.51 10.92 -3.71
CA VAL A 104 -4.73 11.68 -3.39
C VAL A 104 -4.86 12.91 -4.30
N ILE A 105 -3.80 13.70 -4.45
CA ILE A 105 -3.77 14.88 -5.31
C ILE A 105 -4.09 14.49 -6.76
N LEU A 106 -3.41 13.48 -7.30
CA LEU A 106 -3.63 12.99 -8.66
C LEU A 106 -5.07 12.50 -8.87
N GLY A 107 -5.65 11.80 -7.89
CA GLY A 107 -7.03 11.36 -8.01
C GLY A 107 -8.04 12.52 -7.97
N PHE A 108 -7.81 13.57 -7.17
CA PHE A 108 -8.64 14.78 -7.25
C PHE A 108 -8.55 15.47 -8.61
N TYR A 109 -7.33 15.62 -9.16
CA TYR A 109 -7.16 16.16 -10.51
C TYR A 109 -7.82 15.28 -11.57
N GLY A 110 -7.67 13.96 -11.45
CA GLY A 110 -8.29 12.97 -12.34
C GLY A 110 -9.82 13.05 -12.32
N MET A 111 -10.44 13.11 -11.13
CA MET A 111 -11.89 13.23 -11.02
C MET A 111 -12.41 14.53 -11.63
N ARG A 112 -11.72 15.66 -11.39
CA ARG A 112 -12.08 16.95 -12.01
C ARG A 112 -11.94 16.92 -13.53
N ALA A 113 -10.90 16.26 -14.05
CA ALA A 113 -10.72 16.10 -15.48
C ALA A 113 -11.82 15.19 -16.09
N ALA A 114 -12.19 14.12 -15.39
CA ALA A 114 -13.27 13.23 -15.79
C ALA A 114 -14.63 13.95 -15.81
N GLU A 115 -14.92 14.79 -14.81
CA GLU A 115 -16.13 15.60 -14.74
C GLU A 115 -16.24 16.57 -15.94
N ARG A 116 -15.14 17.25 -16.29
CA ARG A 116 -15.07 18.12 -17.48
C ARG A 116 -15.23 17.35 -18.78
N SER A 117 -14.68 16.14 -18.86
CA SER A 117 -14.87 15.29 -20.04
C SER A 117 -16.33 14.86 -20.16
N ALA A 118 -16.97 14.51 -19.03
CA ALA A 118 -18.37 14.12 -18.99
C ALA A 118 -19.30 15.25 -19.42
N SER A 119 -19.03 16.49 -19.00
CA SER A 119 -19.83 17.65 -19.41
C SER A 119 -19.72 17.99 -20.90
N GLN A 120 -18.68 17.49 -21.59
CA GLN A 120 -18.48 17.61 -23.04
C GLN A 120 -18.99 16.39 -23.83
N GLY A 121 -19.73 15.47 -23.18
CA GLY A 121 -20.23 14.24 -23.81
C GLY A 121 -19.22 13.09 -23.87
N GLY A 122 -18.05 13.24 -23.21
CA GLY A 122 -17.12 12.14 -22.93
C GLY A 122 -17.58 11.28 -21.73
N GLY A 123 -16.79 10.27 -21.35
CA GLY A 123 -17.14 9.46 -20.15
C GLY A 123 -16.31 8.20 -19.90
N LEU A 124 -15.51 7.76 -20.87
CA LEU A 124 -14.82 6.45 -20.82
C LEU A 124 -13.74 6.32 -19.72
N LEU A 125 -13.21 7.43 -19.19
CA LEU A 125 -12.10 7.41 -18.22
C LEU A 125 -12.53 7.67 -16.76
N SER A 126 -13.81 7.92 -16.50
CA SER A 126 -14.33 8.28 -15.18
C SER A 126 -14.04 7.23 -14.07
N PRO A 127 -14.19 5.92 -14.31
CA PRO A 127 -13.96 4.92 -13.25
C PRO A 127 -12.49 4.84 -12.81
N TYR A 128 -11.56 5.01 -13.74
CA TYR A 128 -10.12 4.90 -13.46
C TYR A 128 -9.58 6.11 -12.69
N ALA A 129 -10.22 7.27 -12.83
CA ALA A 129 -9.85 8.49 -12.10
C ALA A 129 -10.00 8.35 -10.57
N VAL A 130 -10.83 7.42 -10.09
CA VAL A 130 -11.07 7.18 -8.66
C VAL A 130 -10.01 6.27 -8.03
N VAL A 131 -9.32 5.45 -8.82
CA VAL A 131 -8.35 4.46 -8.32
C VAL A 131 -7.24 5.10 -7.46
N PRO A 132 -6.62 6.24 -7.86
CA PRO A 132 -5.60 6.88 -7.03
C PRO A 132 -6.12 7.33 -5.66
N LEU A 133 -7.40 7.72 -5.54
CA LEU A 133 -8.01 8.09 -4.25
C LEU A 133 -8.29 6.87 -3.38
N LEU A 134 -8.80 5.79 -3.96
CA LEU A 134 -9.06 4.54 -3.24
C LEU A 134 -7.78 3.95 -2.61
N ILE A 135 -6.62 4.22 -3.21
CA ILE A 135 -5.32 3.80 -2.67
C ILE A 135 -4.74 4.89 -1.76
N GLY A 136 -4.73 6.13 -2.22
CA GLY A 136 -4.07 7.25 -1.55
C GLY A 136 -4.70 7.62 -0.21
N VAL A 137 -6.03 7.68 -0.12
CA VAL A 137 -6.72 8.08 1.12
C VAL A 137 -6.47 7.07 2.25
N PRO A 138 -6.69 5.75 2.08
CA PRO A 138 -6.37 4.78 3.12
C PRO A 138 -4.89 4.80 3.51
N LEU A 139 -3.98 4.97 2.54
CA LEU A 139 -2.54 5.01 2.80
C LEU A 139 -2.16 6.23 3.66
N VAL A 140 -2.68 7.42 3.34
CA VAL A 140 -2.44 8.65 4.11
C VAL A 140 -3.02 8.52 5.52
N LEU A 141 -4.25 8.01 5.65
CA LEU A 141 -4.89 7.81 6.96
C LEU A 141 -4.08 6.83 7.82
N LEU A 142 -3.69 5.69 7.26
CA LEU A 142 -2.87 4.70 7.95
C LEU A 142 -1.52 5.31 8.38
N ALA A 143 -0.87 6.06 7.49
CA ALA A 143 0.42 6.69 7.75
C ALA A 143 0.33 7.71 8.90
N LEU A 144 -0.67 8.61 8.85
CA LEU A 144 -0.88 9.63 9.87
C LEU A 144 -1.21 8.99 11.23
N LEU A 145 -2.12 8.00 11.27
CA LEU A 145 -2.48 7.30 12.50
C LEU A 145 -1.30 6.56 13.11
N ALA A 146 -0.48 5.93 12.28
CA ALA A 146 0.69 5.20 12.74
C ALA A 146 1.80 6.13 13.26
N ILE A 147 2.03 7.28 12.61
CA ILE A 147 2.96 8.32 13.08
C ILE A 147 2.45 8.88 14.42
N ALA A 148 1.17 9.26 14.50
CA ALA A 148 0.57 9.77 15.74
C ALA A 148 0.70 8.75 16.89
N SER A 149 0.44 7.47 16.62
CA SER A 149 0.60 6.39 17.59
C SER A 149 2.06 6.21 18.02
N ALA A 150 3.01 6.31 17.09
CA ALA A 150 4.44 6.24 17.40
C ALA A 150 4.92 7.42 18.25
N LEU A 151 4.30 8.59 18.11
CA LEU A 151 4.65 9.78 18.89
C LEU A 151 4.05 9.78 20.29
N THR A 152 2.86 9.20 20.47
CA THR A 152 2.08 9.31 21.71
C THR A 152 2.10 8.05 22.59
N ILE A 153 2.18 6.86 21.99
CA ILE A 153 1.96 5.59 22.70
C ILE A 153 3.24 4.78 22.84
N VAL A 154 4.11 4.79 21.82
CA VAL A 154 5.30 3.95 21.80
C VAL A 154 6.45 4.63 22.56
N PRO A 155 7.00 4.02 23.63
CA PRO A 155 8.10 4.61 24.40
C PRO A 155 9.32 4.92 23.54
N LYS A 156 10.06 5.98 23.89
CA LYS A 156 11.38 6.23 23.31
C LYS A 156 12.35 5.14 23.78
N GLN A 157 13.26 4.73 22.90
CA GLN A 157 14.30 3.78 23.28
C GLN A 157 15.17 4.37 24.39
N GLY A 158 15.44 3.59 25.43
CA GLY A 158 16.31 3.99 26.54
C GLY A 158 15.58 4.56 27.76
N THR A 159 14.25 4.73 27.71
CA THR A 159 13.46 4.90 28.94
C THR A 159 13.03 3.52 29.41
N SER A 160 13.82 2.90 30.29
CA SER A 160 13.32 1.82 31.14
C SER A 160 12.08 2.33 31.88
N PRO A 161 11.04 1.50 32.09
CA PRO A 161 9.98 1.84 33.04
C PRO A 161 10.55 2.03 34.45
#